data_AF-A0A3A5JHG9-F1
#
_entry.id   AF-A0A3A5JHG9-F1
#
_cell.length_a   1.000
_cell.length_b   1.000
_cell.length_c   1.000
_cell.angle_alpha   90.00
_cell.angle_beta   90.00
_cell.angle_gamma   90.00
#
_symmetry.space_group_name_H-M   'P 1'
#
loop_
_entity.id
_entity.type
_entity.pdbx_description
1 polymer ?
#
loop_
_entity_poly.entity_id
_entity_poly.type
_entity_poly.pdbx_seq_one_letter_code
_entity_poly.pdbx_strand_id
1 'polypeptide(L)'
;MRRHPPLVPPLGRSRMPHLITHRPRVANIATGRRSGASHRAWETINAYCYKLGGLLFVVGSLFFFPALSAYISIGDWLFFIGSVLYLLVTGHDLLEVHKYWAHHRTHTFADTIERIAAWSYVLGTVCFLVGSLCFLPELDAIPLGSWCFIVGSGLFIVGGFVNILQVVEAPSLIYMQLFNVTVAMFLIGSALFVVASVPYLWHLSGPSGQRITAFAAAQFLAASLLFFGGGIVIYYRNLVRHALEAWCHDNRLSTMFIRALRSEIEDKGHFVPRERAADESNRSA
;
A
#
# COMPACT_ATOMS: atom_id res chain seq x y z
N MET A 1 -25.45 -41.52 -20.43
CA MET A 1 -24.26 -41.20 -19.63
C MET A 1 -24.06 -39.69 -19.61
N ARG A 2 -24.49 -38.99 -18.55
CA ARG A 2 -24.26 -37.55 -18.39
C ARG A 2 -22.85 -37.34 -17.85
N ARG A 3 -21.97 -36.71 -18.63
CA ARG A 3 -20.63 -36.30 -18.17
C ARG A 3 -20.80 -35.12 -17.22
N HIS A 4 -20.48 -35.33 -15.95
CA HIS A 4 -20.30 -34.24 -14.99
C HIS A 4 -19.11 -33.37 -15.44
N PRO A 5 -19.20 -32.03 -15.36
CA PRO A 5 -18.03 -31.17 -15.53
C PRO A 5 -17.03 -31.43 -14.40
N PRO A 6 -15.72 -31.29 -14.64
CA PRO A 6 -14.72 -31.51 -13.61
C PRO A 6 -14.88 -30.45 -12.50
N LEU A 7 -14.97 -30.93 -11.26
CA LEU A 7 -14.87 -30.14 -10.04
C LEU A 7 -13.57 -29.32 -10.09
N VAL A 8 -13.72 -27.99 -10.15
CA VAL A 8 -12.61 -27.05 -9.96
C VAL A 8 -12.12 -27.21 -8.51
N PRO A 9 -10.85 -27.56 -8.27
CA PRO A 9 -10.33 -27.71 -6.91
C PRO A 9 -10.25 -26.35 -6.18
N PRO A 10 -10.39 -26.33 -4.85
CA PRO A 10 -10.47 -25.10 -4.08
C PRO A 10 -9.13 -24.35 -4.14
N LEU A 11 -9.21 -23.10 -4.56
CA LEU A 11 -8.09 -22.20 -4.75
C LEU A 11 -7.56 -21.71 -3.39
N GLY A 12 -6.64 -22.47 -2.79
CA GLY A 12 -5.76 -21.96 -1.75
C GLY A 12 -4.86 -20.86 -2.34
N ARG A 13 -5.26 -19.61 -2.18
CA ARG A 13 -4.51 -18.44 -2.65
C ARG A 13 -4.40 -17.45 -1.51
N SER A 14 -3.32 -17.56 -0.74
CA SER A 14 -2.75 -16.39 -0.06
C SER A 14 -2.37 -15.37 -1.12
N ARG A 15 -2.52 -14.06 -0.84
CA ARG A 15 -2.15 -12.97 -1.76
C ARG A 15 -1.85 -11.75 -0.90
N MET A 16 -0.58 -11.36 -0.84
CA MET A 16 -0.15 -10.18 -0.09
C MET A 16 -0.24 -8.84 -0.85
N PRO A 17 -0.34 -7.70 -0.12
CA PRO A 17 -1.27 -6.61 -0.43
C PRO A 17 -0.64 -5.20 -0.59
N HIS A 18 0.52 -5.05 -1.25
CA HIS A 18 1.10 -3.72 -1.46
C HIS A 18 0.57 -3.06 -2.74
N LEU A 19 0.65 -3.74 -3.90
CA LEU A 19 -0.28 -3.48 -4.99
C LEU A 19 -1.61 -4.20 -4.73
N ILE A 20 -2.71 -3.49 -4.91
CA ILE A 20 -4.03 -4.00 -4.54
C ILE A 20 -4.77 -4.34 -5.83
N THR A 21 -4.97 -5.63 -6.04
CA THR A 21 -5.50 -6.16 -7.30
C THR A 21 -6.78 -6.96 -7.03
N HIS A 22 -7.82 -6.79 -7.84
CA HIS A 22 -9.05 -7.62 -7.77
C HIS A 22 -8.83 -9.06 -8.19
N ARG A 23 -7.77 -9.27 -8.94
CA ARG A 23 -7.48 -10.53 -9.59
C ARG A 23 -6.59 -11.44 -8.73
N PRO A 24 -6.53 -12.73 -9.08
CA PRO A 24 -5.51 -13.63 -8.60
C PRO A 24 -4.09 -13.23 -8.94
N ARG A 25 -3.24 -13.17 -7.90
CA ARG A 25 -1.82 -12.87 -8.04
C ARG A 25 -1.02 -14.11 -8.44
N VAL A 26 0.04 -13.89 -9.20
CA VAL A 26 0.93 -14.91 -9.75
C VAL A 26 2.35 -14.74 -9.19
N ALA A 27 2.58 -15.09 -7.92
CA ALA A 27 3.89 -14.81 -7.30
C ALA A 27 5.05 -15.69 -7.80
N ASN A 28 4.79 -16.79 -8.53
CA ASN A 28 5.90 -17.53 -9.16
C ASN A 28 6.22 -16.88 -10.50
N ILE A 29 7.20 -15.98 -10.52
CA ILE A 29 7.66 -15.28 -11.73
C ILE A 29 8.47 -16.23 -12.63
N ALA A 30 9.29 -17.11 -12.04
CA ALA A 30 10.28 -17.93 -12.74
C ALA A 30 9.75 -19.17 -13.45
N THR A 31 8.64 -19.77 -13.00
CA THR A 31 8.09 -20.99 -13.64
C THR A 31 6.63 -20.80 -14.02
N GLY A 32 6.21 -21.39 -15.14
CA GLY A 32 4.80 -21.43 -15.57
C GLY A 32 3.90 -22.29 -14.67
N ARG A 33 4.47 -22.99 -13.68
CA ARG A 33 3.74 -23.84 -12.72
C ARG A 33 3.36 -23.05 -11.47
N ARG A 34 2.07 -23.13 -11.11
CA ARG A 34 1.54 -22.72 -9.80
C ARG A 34 2.03 -23.68 -8.71
N SER A 35 3.32 -23.67 -8.36
CA SER A 35 3.78 -24.40 -7.16
C SER A 35 3.47 -23.56 -5.92
N GLY A 36 2.61 -24.07 -5.04
CA GLY A 36 2.12 -23.31 -3.87
C GLY A 36 3.20 -22.94 -2.85
N ALA A 37 4.34 -23.64 -2.83
CA ALA A 37 5.42 -23.39 -1.88
C ALA A 37 6.24 -22.12 -2.22
N SER A 38 6.62 -21.94 -3.50
CA SER A 38 7.36 -20.75 -3.94
C SER A 38 6.52 -19.48 -3.80
N HIS A 39 5.20 -19.59 -4.02
CA HIS A 39 4.27 -18.49 -3.81
C HIS A 39 4.29 -17.99 -2.35
N ARG A 40 4.12 -18.91 -1.39
CA ARG A 40 4.14 -18.60 0.04
C ARG A 40 5.47 -18.03 0.52
N ALA A 41 6.58 -18.50 -0.05
CA ALA A 41 7.90 -17.98 0.27
C ALA A 41 8.04 -16.50 -0.13
N TRP A 42 7.67 -16.15 -1.37
CA TRP A 42 7.72 -14.76 -1.84
C TRP A 42 6.78 -13.83 -1.08
N GLU A 43 5.59 -14.32 -0.70
CA GLU A 43 4.68 -13.56 0.15
C GLU A 43 5.30 -13.25 1.51
N THR A 44 5.92 -14.26 2.12
CA THR A 44 6.58 -14.11 3.42
C THR A 44 7.73 -13.12 3.32
N ILE A 45 8.58 -13.25 2.29
CA ILE A 45 9.69 -12.35 2.01
C ILE A 45 9.17 -10.92 1.84
N ASN A 46 8.17 -10.70 0.98
CA ASN A 46 7.61 -9.37 0.74
C ASN A 46 7.04 -8.75 2.03
N ALA A 47 6.35 -9.52 2.87
CA ALA A 47 5.85 -9.03 4.15
C ALA A 47 6.97 -8.57 5.08
N TYR A 48 8.04 -9.37 5.18
CA TYR A 48 9.18 -9.04 6.03
C TYR A 48 9.96 -7.85 5.48
N CYS A 49 10.27 -7.82 4.19
CA CYS A 49 10.96 -6.71 3.53
C CYS A 49 10.20 -5.40 3.71
N TYR A 50 8.87 -5.40 3.54
CA TYR A 50 8.07 -4.19 3.68
C TYR A 50 8.06 -3.67 5.13
N LYS A 51 7.84 -4.54 6.12
CA LYS A 51 7.86 -4.15 7.55
C LYS A 51 9.25 -3.70 8.00
N LEU A 52 10.28 -4.44 7.59
CA LEU A 52 11.66 -4.10 7.93
C LEU A 52 12.07 -2.78 7.29
N GLY A 53 11.75 -2.56 6.01
CA GLY A 53 11.99 -1.28 5.35
C GLY A 53 11.31 -0.11 6.05
N GLY A 54 10.05 -0.27 6.46
CA GLY A 54 9.31 0.75 7.21
C GLY A 54 9.95 1.04 8.56
N LEU A 55 10.40 0.00 9.27
CA LEU A 55 11.13 0.15 10.53
C LEU A 55 12.46 0.89 10.34
N LEU A 56 13.21 0.59 9.27
CA LEU A 56 14.46 1.29 8.95
C LEU A 56 14.20 2.77 8.67
N PHE A 57 13.13 3.14 7.97
CA PHE A 57 12.74 4.55 7.80
C PHE A 57 12.39 5.23 9.13
N VAL A 58 11.68 4.55 10.02
CA VAL A 58 11.35 5.08 11.36
C VAL A 58 12.63 5.35 12.15
N VAL A 59 13.53 4.37 12.25
CA VAL A 59 14.79 4.50 13.00
C VAL A 59 15.69 5.53 12.33
N GLY A 60 15.79 5.52 11.00
CA GLY A 60 16.57 6.50 10.24
C GLY A 60 16.09 7.93 10.47
N SER A 61 14.78 8.15 10.56
CA SER A 61 14.20 9.48 10.74
C SER A 61 14.54 10.09 12.10
N LEU A 62 14.85 9.27 13.10
CA LEU A 62 15.31 9.77 14.41
C LEU A 62 16.64 10.51 14.27
N PHE A 63 17.53 10.04 13.40
CA PHE A 63 18.85 10.66 13.18
C PHE A 63 18.79 11.98 12.41
N PHE A 64 17.66 12.33 11.81
CA PHE A 64 17.47 13.62 11.13
C PHE A 64 17.18 14.77 12.09
N PHE A 65 16.92 14.49 13.37
CA PHE A 65 16.77 15.54 14.37
C PHE A 65 18.10 16.27 14.60
N PRO A 66 18.12 17.61 14.73
CA PRO A 66 19.36 18.36 14.92
C PRO A 66 20.20 17.91 16.11
N ALA A 67 19.56 17.40 17.17
CA ALA A 67 20.23 16.85 18.35
C ALA A 67 21.09 15.61 18.06
N LEU A 68 20.81 14.91 16.96
CA LEU A 68 21.52 13.71 16.50
C LEU A 68 22.29 13.94 15.20
N SER A 69 22.53 15.20 14.82
CA SER A 69 23.21 15.58 13.56
C SER A 69 24.58 14.94 13.36
N ALA A 70 25.31 14.63 14.44
CA ALA A 70 26.58 13.89 14.39
C ALA A 70 26.45 12.47 13.80
N TYR A 71 25.24 11.92 13.75
CA TYR A 71 24.93 10.57 13.30
C TYR A 71 24.04 10.57 12.05
N ILE A 72 23.89 11.70 11.36
CA ILE A 72 22.97 11.84 10.22
C ILE A 72 23.22 10.80 9.13
N SER A 73 24.49 10.46 8.87
CA SER A 73 24.88 9.45 7.88
C SER A 73 24.34 8.06 8.19
N ILE A 74 24.13 7.72 9.48
CA ILE A 74 23.46 6.47 9.86
C ILE A 74 22.00 6.52 9.40
N GLY A 75 21.33 7.65 9.59
CA GLY A 75 19.98 7.90 9.09
C GLY A 75 19.88 7.72 7.57
N ASP A 76 20.82 8.31 6.83
CA ASP A 76 20.85 8.25 5.36
C ASP A 76 21.03 6.80 4.86
N TRP A 77 21.95 6.04 5.46
CA TRP A 77 22.14 4.62 5.13
C TRP A 77 20.92 3.76 5.47
N LEU A 78 20.26 4.02 6.61
CA LEU A 78 19.02 3.30 6.97
C LEU A 78 17.90 3.59 5.98
N PHE A 79 17.75 4.84 5.53
CA PHE A 79 16.81 5.21 4.48
C PHE A 79 17.17 4.55 3.14
N PHE A 80 18.44 4.50 2.77
CA PHE A 80 18.88 3.83 1.56
C PHE A 80 18.53 2.33 1.59
N ILE A 81 18.89 1.62 2.66
CA ILE A 81 18.61 0.18 2.81
C ILE A 81 17.10 -0.07 2.87
N GLY A 82 16.33 0.78 3.57
CA GLY A 82 14.88 0.72 3.58
C GLY A 82 14.28 0.86 2.17
N SER A 83 14.79 1.79 1.37
CA SER A 83 14.39 1.99 -0.02
C SER A 83 14.71 0.78 -0.90
N VAL A 84 15.86 0.12 -0.72
CA VAL A 84 16.17 -1.14 -1.41
C VAL A 84 15.13 -2.22 -1.08
N LEU A 85 14.79 -2.40 0.19
CA LEU A 85 13.79 -3.39 0.60
C LEU A 85 12.41 -3.08 0.00
N TYR A 86 12.01 -1.81 -0.04
CA TYR A 86 10.77 -1.38 -0.69
C TYR A 86 10.80 -1.62 -2.20
N LEU A 87 11.93 -1.36 -2.86
CA LEU A 87 12.09 -1.61 -4.30
C LEU A 87 12.01 -3.09 -4.64
N LEU A 88 12.54 -3.98 -3.79
CA LEU A 88 12.37 -5.43 -3.97
C LEU A 88 10.89 -5.82 -3.97
N VAL A 89 10.14 -5.23 -3.04
CA VAL A 89 8.70 -5.48 -2.86
C VAL A 89 7.93 -4.94 -4.06
N THR A 90 8.02 -3.64 -4.36
CA THR A 90 7.32 -3.02 -5.50
C THR A 90 7.75 -3.59 -6.85
N GLY A 91 9.03 -3.92 -7.02
CA GLY A 91 9.57 -4.55 -8.22
C GLY A 91 9.00 -5.95 -8.45
N HIS A 92 8.91 -6.78 -7.41
CA HIS A 92 8.22 -8.06 -7.48
C HIS A 92 6.77 -7.87 -7.92
N ASP A 93 6.07 -6.88 -7.38
CA ASP A 93 4.68 -6.59 -7.76
C ASP A 93 4.53 -6.17 -9.21
N LEU A 94 5.42 -5.31 -9.70
CA LEU A 94 5.42 -4.91 -11.09
C LEU A 94 5.65 -6.09 -12.03
N LEU A 95 6.60 -6.98 -11.70
CA LEU A 95 6.86 -8.18 -12.49
C LEU A 95 5.65 -9.12 -12.51
N GLU A 96 4.97 -9.25 -11.38
CA GLU A 96 3.76 -10.04 -11.25
C GLU A 96 2.61 -9.48 -12.11
N VAL A 97 2.42 -8.16 -12.13
CA VAL A 97 1.44 -7.47 -12.98
C VAL A 97 1.74 -7.69 -14.46
N HIS A 98 2.99 -7.47 -14.87
CA HIS A 98 3.40 -7.68 -16.26
C HIS A 98 3.17 -9.12 -16.69
N LYS A 99 3.57 -10.09 -15.87
CA LYS A 99 3.36 -11.51 -16.17
C LYS A 99 1.88 -11.86 -16.27
N TYR A 100 1.05 -11.37 -15.35
CA TYR A 100 -0.38 -11.65 -15.40
C TYR A 100 -1.02 -11.14 -16.69
N TRP A 101 -0.79 -9.86 -17.02
CA TRP A 101 -1.41 -9.23 -18.18
C TRP A 101 -0.79 -9.64 -19.51
N ALA A 102 0.44 -10.15 -19.53
CA ALA A 102 0.99 -10.83 -20.70
C ALA A 102 0.17 -12.07 -21.09
N HIS A 103 -0.38 -12.80 -20.10
CA HIS A 103 -1.17 -14.01 -20.32
C HIS A 103 -2.69 -13.79 -20.35
N HIS A 104 -3.19 -12.63 -19.90
CA HIS A 104 -4.63 -12.36 -19.77
C HIS A 104 -5.01 -10.99 -20.33
N ARG A 105 -4.61 -10.68 -21.57
CA ARG A 105 -4.94 -9.39 -22.20
C ARG A 105 -6.44 -9.24 -22.39
N THR A 106 -7.07 -8.38 -21.58
CA THR A 106 -8.49 -8.02 -21.71
C THR A 106 -8.70 -6.64 -22.33
N HIS A 107 -7.63 -5.82 -22.48
CA HIS A 107 -7.68 -4.43 -22.96
C HIS A 107 -8.73 -3.57 -22.23
N THR A 108 -8.97 -3.86 -20.95
CA THR A 108 -9.95 -3.14 -20.13
C THR A 108 -9.29 -1.98 -19.40
N PHE A 109 -10.09 -1.00 -18.99
CA PHE A 109 -9.64 0.10 -18.13
C PHE A 109 -8.95 -0.40 -16.85
N ALA A 110 -9.40 -1.53 -16.29
CA ALA A 110 -8.83 -2.18 -15.12
C ALA A 110 -7.34 -2.61 -15.30
N ASP A 111 -6.95 -3.06 -16.49
CA ASP A 111 -5.55 -3.41 -16.82
C ASP A 111 -4.67 -2.15 -16.77
N THR A 112 -5.11 -1.10 -17.44
CA THR A 112 -4.38 0.18 -17.51
C THR A 112 -4.16 0.77 -16.13
N ILE A 113 -5.20 0.87 -15.30
CA ILE A 113 -5.07 1.44 -13.95
C ILE A 113 -4.16 0.59 -13.05
N GLU A 114 -4.18 -0.74 -13.16
CA GLU A 114 -3.31 -1.60 -12.37
C GLU A 114 -1.83 -1.42 -12.75
N ARG A 115 -1.53 -1.28 -14.04
CA ARG A 115 -0.17 -0.97 -14.50
C ARG A 115 0.29 0.41 -14.06
N ILE A 116 -0.58 1.42 -14.11
CA ILE A 116 -0.26 2.76 -13.63
C ILE A 116 0.12 2.71 -12.16
N ALA A 117 -0.70 2.08 -11.31
CA ALA A 117 -0.40 1.94 -9.88
C ALA A 117 0.95 1.22 -9.64
N ALA A 118 1.17 0.08 -10.31
CA ALA A 118 2.41 -0.69 -10.16
C ALA A 118 3.66 0.11 -10.58
N TRP A 119 3.60 0.80 -11.72
CA TRP A 119 4.71 1.64 -12.20
C TRP A 119 4.94 2.84 -11.30
N SER A 120 3.88 3.51 -10.85
CA SER A 120 3.98 4.62 -9.89
C SER A 120 4.72 4.20 -8.62
N TYR A 121 4.42 3.02 -8.07
CA TYR A 121 5.11 2.53 -6.88
C TYR A 121 6.58 2.19 -7.13
N VAL A 122 6.91 1.52 -8.25
CA VAL A 122 8.32 1.22 -8.57
C VAL A 122 9.12 2.50 -8.81
N LEU A 123 8.61 3.40 -9.65
CA LEU A 123 9.29 4.68 -9.93
C LEU A 123 9.42 5.52 -8.66
N GLY A 124 8.38 5.53 -7.81
CA GLY A 124 8.43 6.16 -6.49
C GLY A 124 9.54 5.60 -5.61
N THR A 125 9.66 4.27 -5.51
CA THR A 125 10.74 3.62 -4.76
C THR A 125 12.14 3.87 -5.34
N VAL A 126 12.27 3.93 -6.68
CA VAL A 126 13.55 4.27 -7.33
C VAL A 126 13.94 5.72 -7.01
N CYS A 127 12.99 6.65 -7.04
CA CYS A 127 13.22 8.03 -6.62
C CYS A 127 13.66 8.09 -5.15
N PHE A 128 13.02 7.35 -4.23
CA PHE A 128 13.46 7.29 -2.83
C PHE A 128 14.88 6.73 -2.70
N LEU A 129 15.21 5.66 -3.43
CA LEU A 129 16.54 5.05 -3.42
C LEU A 129 17.62 6.03 -3.88
N VAL A 130 17.42 6.66 -5.04
CA VAL A 130 18.35 7.68 -5.58
C VAL A 130 18.40 8.90 -4.65
N GLY A 131 17.25 9.29 -4.11
CA GLY A 131 17.12 10.35 -3.13
C GLY A 131 18.00 10.12 -1.92
N SER A 132 17.87 8.97 -1.26
CA SER A 132 18.69 8.57 -0.12
C SER A 132 20.18 8.57 -0.43
N LEU A 133 20.60 8.11 -1.62
CA LEU A 133 22.01 8.18 -2.03
C LEU A 133 22.51 9.61 -2.10
N CYS A 134 21.72 10.54 -2.65
CA CYS A 134 22.11 11.95 -2.79
C CYS A 134 22.33 12.66 -1.46
N PHE A 135 21.76 12.16 -0.35
CA PHE A 135 21.98 12.69 1.00
C PHE A 135 23.22 12.10 1.69
N LEU A 136 23.85 11.07 1.11
CA LEU A 136 25.10 10.55 1.67
C LEU A 136 26.21 11.61 1.62
N PRO A 137 27.07 11.70 2.65
CA PRO A 137 28.15 12.69 2.71
C PRO A 137 29.11 12.66 1.51
N GLU A 138 29.27 11.49 0.89
CA GLU A 138 30.15 11.31 -0.27
C GLU A 138 29.59 11.93 -1.55
N LEU A 139 28.25 12.05 -1.68
CA LEU A 139 27.61 12.65 -2.85
C LEU A 139 27.17 14.10 -2.61
N ASP A 140 26.67 14.41 -1.40
CA ASP A 140 26.24 15.75 -0.96
C ASP A 140 25.36 16.50 -1.99
N ALA A 141 24.55 15.74 -2.74
CA ALA A 141 23.67 16.26 -3.79
C ALA A 141 22.28 16.56 -3.23
N ILE A 142 22.21 17.25 -2.08
CA ILE A 142 20.98 17.49 -1.30
C ILE A 142 19.82 18.02 -2.15
N PRO A 143 19.99 19.00 -3.06
CA PRO A 143 18.88 19.48 -3.87
C PRO A 143 18.30 18.42 -4.80
N LEU A 144 19.16 17.60 -5.42
CA LEU A 144 18.73 16.49 -6.27
C LEU A 144 18.00 15.43 -5.45
N GLY A 145 18.55 15.08 -4.28
CA GLY A 145 17.93 14.13 -3.36
C GLY A 145 16.53 14.58 -2.91
N SER A 146 16.39 15.86 -2.58
CA SER A 146 15.13 16.47 -2.16
C SER A 146 14.08 16.42 -3.26
N TRP A 147 14.45 16.72 -4.52
CA TRP A 147 13.55 16.57 -5.67
C TRP A 147 13.15 15.12 -5.90
N CYS A 148 14.08 14.17 -5.74
CA CYS A 148 13.76 12.75 -5.82
C CYS A 148 12.72 12.35 -4.76
N PHE A 149 12.84 12.77 -3.50
CA PHE A 149 11.81 12.48 -2.49
C PHE A 149 10.47 13.15 -2.80
N ILE A 150 10.45 14.39 -3.30
CA ILE A 150 9.21 15.10 -3.70
C ILE A 150 8.50 14.33 -4.83
N VAL A 151 9.21 14.04 -5.93
CA VAL A 151 8.65 13.35 -7.09
C VAL A 151 8.22 11.93 -6.72
N GLY A 152 9.06 11.20 -5.97
CA GLY A 152 8.77 9.85 -5.53
C GLY A 152 7.52 9.78 -4.65
N SER A 153 7.36 10.74 -3.74
CA SER A 153 6.18 10.83 -2.87
C SER A 153 4.92 11.20 -3.65
N GLY A 154 5.04 12.08 -4.65
CA GLY A 154 3.96 12.36 -5.60
C GLY A 154 3.51 11.12 -6.36
N LEU A 155 4.44 10.26 -6.79
CA LEU A 155 4.13 8.99 -7.44
C LEU A 155 3.44 8.01 -6.49
N PHE A 156 3.85 7.92 -5.22
CA PHE A 156 3.13 7.12 -4.22
C PHE A 156 1.69 7.60 -4.01
N ILE A 157 1.46 8.92 -4.02
CA ILE A 157 0.13 9.51 -3.95
C ILE A 157 -0.73 9.09 -5.15
N VAL A 158 -0.20 9.20 -6.38
CA VAL A 158 -0.88 8.76 -7.59
C VAL A 158 -1.24 7.27 -7.52
N GLY A 159 -0.28 6.41 -7.17
CA GLY A 159 -0.53 4.97 -7.02
C GLY A 159 -1.60 4.68 -5.96
N GLY A 160 -1.57 5.40 -4.84
CA GLY A 160 -2.55 5.29 -3.76
C GLY A 160 -3.97 5.64 -4.22
N PHE A 161 -4.15 6.75 -4.94
CA PHE A 161 -5.45 7.13 -5.50
C PHE A 161 -5.96 6.12 -6.51
N VAL A 162 -5.09 5.61 -7.38
CA VAL A 162 -5.47 4.58 -8.36
C VAL A 162 -5.91 3.29 -7.65
N ASN A 163 -5.22 2.88 -6.58
CA ASN A 163 -5.63 1.74 -5.76
C ASN A 163 -7.02 1.94 -5.12
N ILE A 164 -7.40 3.17 -4.73
CA ILE A 164 -8.76 3.47 -4.22
C ILE A 164 -9.80 3.19 -5.32
N LEU A 165 -9.57 3.70 -6.53
CA LEU A 165 -10.49 3.52 -7.67
C LEU A 165 -10.68 2.05 -8.02
N GLN A 166 -9.69 1.22 -7.70
CA GLN A 166 -9.82 -0.20 -7.92
C GLN A 166 -10.86 -0.80 -6.95
N VAL A 167 -11.02 -0.39 -5.69
CA VAL A 167 -11.90 -1.09 -4.73
C VAL A 167 -13.38 -0.98 -5.08
N VAL A 168 -13.89 -1.97 -5.82
CA VAL A 168 -15.31 -2.11 -6.19
C VAL A 168 -16.00 -3.24 -5.41
N GLU A 169 -15.28 -4.28 -4.97
CA GLU A 169 -15.85 -5.38 -4.18
C GLU A 169 -14.93 -5.81 -3.03
N ALA A 170 -15.49 -5.97 -1.83
CA ALA A 170 -14.77 -6.44 -0.64
C ALA A 170 -15.51 -7.61 0.04
N PRO A 171 -14.80 -8.65 0.52
CA PRO A 171 -15.39 -9.83 1.14
C PRO A 171 -15.95 -9.58 2.55
N SER A 172 -15.69 -8.43 3.17
CA SER A 172 -16.31 -8.00 4.43
C SER A 172 -16.08 -6.51 4.69
N LEU A 173 -16.90 -5.90 5.55
CA LEU A 173 -16.72 -4.51 5.98
C LEU A 173 -15.37 -4.30 6.67
N ILE A 174 -14.94 -5.22 7.53
CA ILE A 174 -13.64 -5.13 8.23
C ILE A 174 -12.49 -5.16 7.21
N TYR A 175 -12.55 -6.04 6.21
CA TYR A 175 -11.53 -6.09 5.16
C TYR A 175 -11.45 -4.77 4.38
N MET A 176 -12.61 -4.18 4.05
CA MET A 176 -12.69 -2.89 3.37
C MET A 176 -12.15 -1.74 4.24
N GLN A 177 -12.48 -1.71 5.53
CA GLN A 177 -11.98 -0.68 6.44
C GLN A 177 -10.47 -0.77 6.64
N LEU A 178 -9.92 -1.97 6.81
CA LEU A 178 -8.46 -2.18 6.87
C LEU A 178 -7.77 -1.73 5.58
N PHE A 179 -8.42 -1.91 4.43
CA PHE A 179 -7.95 -1.35 3.16
C PHE A 179 -7.92 0.18 3.19
N ASN A 180 -9.03 0.83 3.56
CA ASN A 180 -9.12 2.28 3.59
C ASN A 180 -8.09 2.90 4.55
N VAL A 181 -7.94 2.31 5.75
CA VAL A 181 -6.94 2.75 6.74
C VAL A 181 -5.53 2.62 6.18
N THR A 182 -5.21 1.50 5.51
CA THR A 182 -3.90 1.31 4.87
C THR A 182 -3.61 2.41 3.87
N VAL A 183 -4.55 2.66 2.95
CA VAL A 183 -4.33 3.64 1.88
C VAL A 183 -4.24 5.05 2.45
N ALA A 184 -5.09 5.40 3.42
CA ALA A 184 -5.03 6.68 4.11
C ALA A 184 -3.66 6.89 4.79
N MET A 185 -3.14 5.89 5.48
CA MET A 185 -1.81 5.96 6.11
C MET A 185 -0.71 6.25 5.08
N PHE A 186 -0.70 5.55 3.94
CA PHE A 186 0.31 5.78 2.91
C PHE A 186 0.15 7.12 2.18
N LEU A 187 -1.08 7.55 1.90
CA LEU A 187 -1.34 8.84 1.27
C LEU A 187 -0.90 10.00 2.17
N ILE A 188 -1.30 9.96 3.44
CA ILE A 188 -0.91 10.99 4.42
C ILE A 188 0.61 10.96 4.63
N GLY A 189 1.21 9.77 4.80
CA GLY A 189 2.65 9.64 4.93
C GLY A 189 3.41 10.18 3.72
N SER A 190 2.94 9.90 2.50
CA SER A 190 3.55 10.41 1.27
C SER A 190 3.44 11.93 1.19
N ALA A 191 2.28 12.50 1.55
CA ALA A 191 2.11 13.96 1.61
C ALA A 191 3.07 14.61 2.63
N LEU A 192 3.27 13.96 3.79
CA LEU A 192 4.25 14.42 4.77
C LEU A 192 5.69 14.38 4.23
N PHE A 193 6.09 13.32 3.52
CA PHE A 193 7.41 13.28 2.87
C PHE A 193 7.58 14.37 1.82
N VAL A 194 6.55 14.69 1.02
CA VAL A 194 6.60 15.84 0.10
C VAL A 194 6.91 17.12 0.87
N VAL A 195 6.12 17.43 1.90
CA VAL A 195 6.26 18.69 2.66
C VAL A 195 7.60 18.73 3.40
N ALA A 196 8.04 17.63 3.99
CA ALA A 196 9.30 17.52 4.72
C ALA A 196 10.54 17.71 3.83
N SER A 197 10.43 17.39 2.54
CA SER A 197 11.55 17.48 1.58
C SER A 197 11.76 18.90 1.04
N VAL A 198 10.72 19.75 1.05
CA VAL A 198 10.79 21.12 0.50
C VAL A 198 11.82 22.01 1.21
N PRO A 199 11.92 22.03 2.57
CA PRO A 199 12.89 22.86 3.26
C PRO A 199 14.36 22.61 2.90
N TYR A 200 14.71 21.41 2.45
CA TYR A 200 16.06 21.07 2.03
C TYR A 200 16.47 21.72 0.69
N LEU A 201 15.52 22.34 -0.03
CA LEU A 201 15.78 23.17 -1.21
C LEU A 201 16.09 24.64 -0.85
N TRP A 202 15.97 25.02 0.43
CA TRP A 202 16.18 26.38 0.89
C TRP A 202 17.55 26.56 1.54
N HIS A 203 18.09 27.77 1.42
CA HIS A 203 19.27 28.18 2.18
C HIS A 203 18.82 28.64 3.57
N LEU A 204 18.81 27.72 4.53
CA LEU A 204 18.37 27.98 5.89
C LEU A 204 19.57 28.20 6.82
N SER A 205 19.63 29.37 7.45
CA SER A 205 20.68 29.72 8.41
C SER A 205 20.11 30.26 9.73
N GLY A 206 20.85 30.07 10.82
CA GLY A 206 20.51 30.58 12.14
C GLY A 206 19.39 29.81 12.86
N PRO A 207 18.85 30.38 13.96
CA PRO A 207 17.91 29.68 14.84
C PRO A 207 16.61 29.24 14.15
N SER A 208 16.12 30.02 13.20
CA SER A 208 14.92 29.67 12.41
C SER A 208 15.16 28.47 11.51
N GLY A 209 16.35 28.36 10.90
CA GLY A 209 16.72 27.21 10.08
C GLY A 209 16.77 25.91 10.89
N GLN A 210 17.30 25.96 12.12
CA GLN A 210 17.32 24.81 13.01
C GLN A 210 15.90 24.35 13.42
N ARG A 211 14.96 25.29 13.61
CA ARG A 211 13.56 24.95 13.90
C ARG A 211 12.85 24.32 12.70
N ILE A 212 13.10 24.85 11.49
CA ILE A 212 12.52 24.32 10.25
C ILE A 212 13.05 22.91 9.96
N THR A 213 14.35 22.67 10.13
CA THR A 213 14.95 21.34 9.95
C THR A 213 14.47 20.34 11.00
N ALA A 214 14.30 20.76 12.26
CA ALA A 214 13.67 19.92 13.29
C ALA A 214 12.21 19.58 12.95
N PHE A 215 11.46 20.54 12.42
CA PHE A 215 10.09 20.29 11.97
C PHE A 215 10.04 19.32 10.78
N ALA A 216 10.92 19.49 9.79
CA ALA A 216 11.05 18.55 8.67
C ALA A 216 11.40 17.14 9.16
N ALA A 217 12.35 16.99 10.09
CA ALA A 217 12.69 15.70 10.68
C ALA A 217 11.49 15.04 11.39
N ALA A 218 10.68 15.82 12.12
CA ALA A 218 9.45 15.33 12.75
C ALA A 218 8.42 14.85 11.70
N GLN A 219 8.32 15.53 10.56
CA GLN A 219 7.46 15.11 9.46
C GLN A 219 7.96 13.82 8.79
N PHE A 220 9.28 13.67 8.58
CA PHE A 220 9.90 12.43 8.10
C PHE A 220 9.61 11.26 9.06
N LEU A 221 9.72 11.49 10.37
CA LEU A 221 9.40 10.48 11.38
C LEU A 221 7.92 10.10 11.36
N ALA A 222 7.02 11.09 11.35
CA ALA A 222 5.58 10.86 11.29
C ALA A 222 5.16 10.11 10.01
N ALA A 223 5.72 10.50 8.86
CA ALA A 223 5.53 9.80 7.59
C ALA A 223 5.99 8.34 7.68
N SER A 224 7.20 8.10 8.21
CA SER A 224 7.76 6.76 8.37
C SER A 224 6.92 5.89 9.29
N LEU A 225 6.39 6.44 10.38
CA LEU A 225 5.48 5.73 11.29
C LEU A 225 4.18 5.33 10.60
N LEU A 226 3.62 6.21 9.75
CA LEU A 226 2.42 5.87 8.96
C LEU A 226 2.72 4.78 7.93
N PHE A 227 3.86 4.81 7.26
CA PHE A 227 4.27 3.75 6.33
C PHE A 227 4.50 2.41 7.03
N PHE A 228 5.19 2.42 8.18
CA PHE A 228 5.37 1.22 8.99
C PHE A 228 4.05 0.67 9.51
N GLY A 229 3.19 1.55 10.07
CA GLY A 229 1.84 1.22 10.52
C GLY A 229 0.97 0.64 9.41
N GLY A 230 0.96 1.26 8.23
CA GLY A 230 0.26 0.74 7.07
C GLY A 230 0.78 -0.64 6.65
N GLY A 231 2.08 -0.89 6.76
CA GLY A 231 2.66 -2.23 6.56
C GLY A 231 2.14 -3.28 7.56
N ILE A 232 1.97 -2.90 8.83
CA ILE A 232 1.36 -3.77 9.85
C ILE A 232 -0.12 -4.03 9.53
N VAL A 233 -0.88 -2.99 9.18
CA VAL A 233 -2.31 -3.11 8.83
C VAL A 233 -2.51 -4.00 7.60
N ILE A 234 -1.64 -3.87 6.59
CA ILE A 234 -1.59 -4.75 5.42
C ILE A 234 -1.40 -6.22 5.81
N TYR A 235 -0.44 -6.48 6.69
CA TYR A 235 -0.19 -7.84 7.18
C TYR A 235 -1.42 -8.39 7.93
N TYR A 236 -2.01 -7.58 8.82
CA TYR A 236 -3.22 -7.96 9.54
C TYR A 236 -4.41 -8.20 8.60
N ARG A 237 -4.60 -7.37 7.58
CA ARG A 237 -5.63 -7.55 6.54
C ARG A 237 -5.50 -8.90 5.84
N ASN A 238 -4.27 -9.37 5.61
CA ASN A 238 -4.02 -10.69 5.04
C ASN A 238 -4.44 -11.83 6.00
N LEU A 239 -4.15 -11.69 7.30
CA LEU A 239 -4.59 -12.66 8.32
C LEU A 239 -6.12 -12.74 8.41
N VAL A 240 -6.80 -11.59 8.43
CA VAL A 240 -8.27 -11.52 8.45
C VAL A 240 -8.86 -12.21 7.23
N ARG A 241 -8.28 -12.00 6.04
CA ARG A 241 -8.74 -12.68 4.83
C ARG A 241 -8.62 -14.20 4.95
N HIS A 242 -7.49 -14.69 5.47
CA HIS A 242 -7.29 -16.13 5.67
C HIS A 242 -8.27 -16.74 6.67
N ALA A 243 -8.55 -16.06 7.76
CA ALA A 243 -9.57 -16.50 8.71
C ALA A 243 -10.96 -16.59 8.06
N LEU A 244 -11.32 -15.59 7.24
CA LEU A 244 -12.59 -15.59 6.49
C LEU A 244 -12.65 -16.71 5.44
N GLU A 245 -11.56 -16.96 4.72
CA GLU A 245 -11.46 -18.03 3.73
C GLU A 245 -11.59 -19.41 4.39
N ALA A 246 -10.89 -19.65 5.50
CA ALA A 246 -10.95 -20.89 6.26
C ALA A 246 -12.37 -21.14 6.80
N TRP A 247 -12.97 -20.14 7.44
CA TRP A 247 -14.33 -20.22 7.95
C TRP A 247 -15.37 -20.51 6.85
N CYS A 248 -15.22 -19.90 5.66
CA CYS A 248 -16.09 -20.19 4.52
C CYS A 248 -15.97 -21.63 4.02
N HIS A 249 -14.74 -22.16 3.99
CA HIS A 249 -14.45 -23.51 3.55
C HIS A 249 -15.03 -24.56 4.51
N ASP A 250 -14.80 -24.38 5.81
CA ASP A 250 -15.24 -25.31 6.84
C ASP A 250 -16.78 -25.40 6.91
N ASN A 251 -17.48 -24.30 6.64
CA ASN A 251 -18.94 -24.25 6.68
C ASN A 251 -19.65 -24.52 5.35
N ARG A 252 -18.94 -24.83 4.25
CA ARG A 252 -19.50 -24.97 2.88
C ARG A 252 -20.41 -23.79 2.45
N LEU A 253 -20.21 -22.60 3.05
CA LEU A 253 -21.14 -21.46 3.00
C LEU A 253 -20.85 -20.46 1.88
N SER A 254 -19.89 -20.76 0.98
CA SER A 254 -19.29 -19.75 0.08
C SER A 254 -20.28 -18.87 -0.68
N THR A 255 -21.42 -19.40 -1.11
CA THR A 255 -22.44 -18.64 -1.84
C THR A 255 -23.47 -17.95 -0.93
N MET A 256 -23.77 -18.49 0.25
CA MET A 256 -24.75 -17.91 1.17
C MET A 256 -24.16 -16.79 2.02
N PHE A 257 -22.91 -16.92 2.47
CA PHE A 257 -22.28 -15.88 3.27
C PHE A 257 -21.93 -14.62 2.45
N ILE A 258 -21.43 -14.80 1.22
CA ILE A 258 -21.23 -13.68 0.29
C ILE A 258 -22.57 -12.99 -0.01
N ARG A 259 -23.68 -13.76 -0.12
CA ARG A 259 -25.02 -13.19 -0.25
C ARG A 259 -25.50 -12.47 1.01
N ALA A 260 -25.21 -12.98 2.21
CA ALA A 260 -25.60 -12.37 3.48
C ALA A 260 -24.84 -11.07 3.78
N LEU A 261 -23.53 -11.03 3.47
CA LEU A 261 -22.74 -9.80 3.56
C LEU A 261 -23.15 -8.78 2.49
N ARG A 262 -23.48 -9.25 1.28
CA ARG A 262 -24.04 -8.39 0.23
C ARG A 262 -25.40 -7.83 0.65
N SER A 263 -26.28 -8.65 1.24
CA SER A 263 -27.57 -8.18 1.73
C SER A 263 -27.43 -7.21 2.90
N GLU A 264 -26.42 -7.36 3.77
CA GLU A 264 -26.16 -6.38 4.83
C GLU A 264 -25.68 -5.02 4.28
N ILE A 265 -24.89 -5.01 3.20
CA ILE A 265 -24.49 -3.77 2.50
C ILE A 265 -25.69 -3.15 1.77
N GLU A 266 -26.56 -3.96 1.16
CA GLU A 266 -27.78 -3.49 0.49
C GLU A 266 -28.79 -2.95 1.51
N ASP A 267 -29.06 -3.66 2.61
CA ASP A 267 -29.97 -3.21 3.69
C ASP A 267 -29.48 -1.92 4.37
N LYS A 268 -28.17 -1.79 4.62
CA LYS A 268 -27.60 -0.58 5.23
C LYS A 268 -27.31 0.54 4.22
N GLY A 269 -27.33 0.24 2.92
CA GLY A 269 -27.13 1.18 1.82
C GLY A 269 -28.41 1.91 1.41
N HIS A 270 -29.58 1.41 1.80
CA HIS A 270 -30.84 2.13 1.67
C HIS A 270 -30.95 3.23 2.73
N PHE A 271 -30.40 4.41 2.43
CA PHE A 271 -30.87 5.65 3.04
C PHE A 271 -32.35 5.80 2.68
N VAL A 272 -33.24 5.48 3.62
CA VAL A 272 -34.66 5.85 3.51
C VAL A 272 -34.69 7.38 3.52
N PRO A 273 -35.09 8.04 2.40
CA PRO A 273 -35.21 9.48 2.39
C PRO A 273 -36.24 9.86 3.46
N ARG A 274 -35.85 10.77 4.35
CA ARG A 274 -36.65 11.25 5.48
C ARG A 274 -37.79 12.17 5.01
N GLU A 275 -38.38 11.91 3.84
CA GLU A 275 -39.49 12.69 3.27
C GLU A 275 -40.86 12.14 3.65
N ARG A 276 -40.96 10.91 4.20
CA ARG A 276 -42.26 10.37 4.65
C ARG A 276 -42.66 10.70 6.09
N ALA A 277 -41.82 11.37 6.87
CA ALA A 277 -42.16 11.76 8.24
C ALA A 277 -42.93 13.09 8.34
N ALA A 278 -43.05 13.86 7.24
CA ALA A 278 -43.77 15.13 7.22
C ALA A 278 -45.20 15.02 6.68
N ASP A 279 -45.55 13.93 5.98
CA ASP A 279 -46.86 13.80 5.33
C ASP A 279 -47.91 13.12 6.23
N GLU A 280 -47.48 12.48 7.33
CA GLU A 280 -48.38 11.89 8.33
C GLU A 280 -48.86 12.89 9.39
N SER A 281 -48.18 14.03 9.58
CA SER A 281 -48.67 15.06 10.53
C SER A 281 -49.72 16.00 9.93
N ASN A 282 -49.98 15.93 8.62
CA ASN A 282 -50.93 16.81 7.92
C ASN A 282 -52.24 16.09 7.51
N ARG A 283 -52.40 14.82 7.90
CA ARG A 283 -53.63 14.02 7.69
C ARG A 283 -54.47 13.85 8.97
N SER A 284 -54.06 14.47 10.08
CA SER A 284 -54.75 14.41 11.37
C SER A 284 -55.23 15.79 11.87
N ALA A 285 -55.42 16.76 10.97
CA ALA A 285 -56.04 18.05 11.27
C ALA A 285 -57.20 18.32 10.31
#